data_AF-A0A3D1S484-F1
#
_entry.id   AF-A0A3D1S484-F1
#
_cell.length_a   1.000
_cell.length_b   1.000
_cell.length_c   1.000
_cell.angle_alpha   90.00
_cell.angle_beta   90.00
_cell.angle_gamma   90.00
#
_symmetry.space_group_name_H-M   'P 1'
#
loop_
_entity.id
_entity.type
_entity.pdbx_description
1 polymer ?
#
loop_
_entity_poly.entity_id
_entity_poly.type
_entity_poly.pdbx_seq_one_letter_code
_entity_poly.pdbx_strand_id
1 'polypeptide(L)'
;MTTSKIIYTITDEAPALATFSLLPIVEAFASAANVDVETRDISLAGRIIAHFPEYLAEDLRIGDSLAELGELAKTPEANIIKLPNISASIPQLQAAIEELKAKGYALPDYPESPKTPEEEAIKATYAKVLGSAVNPVLREGNSDRRAPASVKQYARTNPHSMGAWATDSKSHV
;
A
#
# COMPACT_ATOMS: atom_id res chain seq x y z
N MET A 1 -15.42 -27.94 -4.30
CA MET A 1 -15.77 -26.75 -3.50
C MET A 1 -14.69 -25.73 -3.76
N THR A 2 -15.03 -24.51 -4.17
CA THR A 2 -14.05 -23.44 -4.35
C THR A 2 -13.62 -22.95 -2.98
N THR A 3 -12.35 -23.11 -2.65
CA THR A 3 -11.76 -22.56 -1.41
C THR A 3 -11.86 -21.04 -1.49
N SER A 4 -12.54 -20.42 -0.52
CA SER A 4 -12.60 -18.96 -0.43
C SER A 4 -11.20 -18.44 -0.09
N LYS A 5 -10.78 -17.34 -0.73
CA LYS A 5 -9.44 -16.79 -0.57
C LYS A 5 -9.51 -15.34 -0.13
N ILE A 6 -8.71 -14.97 0.86
CA ILE A 6 -8.49 -13.59 1.30
C ILE A 6 -7.13 -13.14 0.77
N ILE A 7 -7.08 -11.96 0.16
CA ILE A 7 -5.81 -11.30 -0.14
C ILE A 7 -5.47 -10.30 0.96
N TYR A 8 -4.34 -10.49 1.61
CA TYR A 8 -3.81 -9.61 2.64
C TYR A 8 -2.68 -8.76 2.07
N THR A 9 -2.86 -7.44 2.02
CA THR A 9 -1.84 -6.55 1.45
C THR A 9 -0.61 -6.43 2.36
N ILE A 10 0.57 -6.61 1.78
CA ILE A 10 1.85 -6.20 2.38
C ILE A 10 2.08 -4.76 1.96
N THR A 11 2.32 -3.88 2.94
CA THR A 11 2.42 -2.43 2.72
C THR A 11 3.74 -1.89 3.27
N ASP A 12 3.71 -0.74 3.95
CA ASP A 12 4.90 0.03 4.32
C ASP A 12 4.92 0.28 5.83
N GLU A 13 6.10 0.64 6.36
CA GLU A 13 6.30 1.22 7.69
C GLU A 13 5.63 0.42 8.83
N ALA A 14 4.87 1.10 9.70
CA ALA A 14 4.28 0.48 10.88
C ALA A 14 3.24 -0.61 10.55
N PRO A 15 2.31 -0.43 9.57
CA PRO A 15 1.43 -1.51 9.13
C PRO A 15 2.18 -2.76 8.66
N ALA A 16 3.27 -2.61 7.89
CA ALA A 16 4.07 -3.75 7.43
C ALA A 16 4.65 -4.54 8.61
N LEU A 17 5.24 -3.84 9.60
CA LEU A 17 5.76 -4.47 10.83
C LEU A 17 4.66 -5.20 11.60
N ALA A 18 3.48 -4.60 11.72
CA ALA A 18 2.34 -5.23 12.37
C ALA A 18 1.89 -6.50 11.62
N THR A 19 1.93 -6.48 10.27
CA THR A 19 1.60 -7.64 9.44
C THR A 19 2.51 -8.83 9.73
N PHE A 20 3.82 -8.63 9.91
CA PHE A 20 4.75 -9.71 10.27
C PHE A 20 4.35 -10.45 11.56
N SER A 21 3.72 -9.75 12.51
CA SER A 21 3.24 -10.37 13.74
C SER A 21 1.83 -10.97 13.60
N LEU A 22 0.92 -10.27 12.93
CA LEU A 22 -0.50 -10.61 12.95
C LEU A 22 -0.89 -11.61 11.86
N LEU A 23 -0.25 -11.56 10.69
CA LEU A 23 -0.60 -12.39 9.54
C LEU A 23 -0.54 -13.90 9.84
N PRO A 24 0.51 -14.44 10.51
CA PRO A 24 0.55 -15.88 10.83
C PRO A 24 -0.61 -16.32 11.74
N ILE A 25 -1.08 -15.43 12.62
CA ILE A 25 -2.24 -15.69 13.47
C ILE A 25 -3.51 -15.71 12.63
N VAL A 26 -3.69 -14.74 11.72
CA VAL A 26 -4.85 -14.69 10.82
C VAL A 26 -4.92 -15.94 9.95
N GLU A 27 -3.79 -16.35 9.35
CA GLU A 27 -3.67 -17.56 8.53
C GLU A 27 -4.10 -18.81 9.31
N ALA A 28 -3.57 -19.00 10.52
CA ALA A 28 -3.85 -20.19 11.35
C ALA A 28 -5.34 -20.29 11.74
N PHE A 29 -6.01 -19.16 11.99
CA PHE A 29 -7.43 -19.16 12.32
C PHE A 29 -8.32 -19.29 11.08
N ALA A 30 -7.94 -18.66 9.96
CA ALA A 30 -8.68 -18.74 8.70
C ALA A 30 -8.65 -20.16 8.10
N SER A 31 -7.51 -20.85 8.20
CA SER A 31 -7.36 -22.22 7.69
C SER A 31 -8.30 -23.22 8.36
N ALA A 32 -8.64 -23.01 9.64
CA ALA A 32 -9.61 -23.85 10.36
C ALA A 32 -11.03 -23.76 9.75
N ALA A 33 -11.31 -22.71 8.97
CA ALA A 33 -12.54 -22.52 8.22
C ALA A 33 -12.39 -22.83 6.71
N ASN A 34 -11.28 -23.43 6.29
CA ASN A 34 -10.93 -23.66 4.88
C ASN A 34 -10.92 -22.36 4.06
N VAL A 35 -10.37 -21.28 4.63
CA VAL A 35 -10.14 -20.02 3.93
C VAL A 35 -8.64 -19.81 3.78
N ASP A 36 -8.19 -19.71 2.53
CA ASP A 36 -6.78 -19.43 2.23
C ASP A 36 -6.52 -17.93 2.40
N VAL A 37 -5.36 -17.59 2.95
CA VAL A 37 -4.89 -16.20 3.01
C VAL A 37 -3.62 -16.11 2.18
N GLU A 38 -3.65 -15.27 1.15
CA GLU A 38 -2.49 -14.99 0.31
C GLU A 38 -2.07 -13.54 0.45
N THR A 39 -0.78 -13.28 0.24
CA THR A 39 -0.25 -11.93 0.25
C THR A 39 -0.12 -11.35 -1.15
N ARG A 40 -0.26 -10.03 -1.26
CA ARG A 40 0.18 -9.25 -2.43
C ARG A 40 0.94 -8.02 -1.94
N ASP A 41 2.13 -7.80 -2.50
CA ASP A 41 3.01 -6.71 -2.09
C ASP A 41 2.70 -5.45 -2.89
N ILE A 42 2.19 -4.45 -2.19
CA ILE A 42 1.90 -3.12 -2.75
C ILE A 42 2.71 -2.03 -2.04
N SER A 43 3.77 -2.42 -1.34
CA SER A 43 4.75 -1.50 -0.75
C SER A 43 5.32 -0.56 -1.82
N LEU A 44 5.86 0.59 -1.39
CA LEU A 44 6.58 1.49 -2.28
C LEU A 44 7.73 0.77 -2.98
N ALA A 45 8.52 -0.01 -2.24
CA ALA A 45 9.65 -0.75 -2.78
C ALA A 45 9.19 -1.79 -3.84
N GLY A 46 8.18 -2.60 -3.52
CA GLY A 46 7.64 -3.60 -4.43
C GLY A 46 7.12 -2.97 -5.73
N ARG A 47 6.37 -1.87 -5.63
CA ARG A 47 5.85 -1.16 -6.82
C ARG A 47 6.96 -0.53 -7.67
N ILE A 48 8.06 -0.07 -7.07
CA ILE A 48 9.22 0.39 -7.83
C ILE A 48 9.83 -0.78 -8.61
N ILE A 49 10.15 -1.88 -7.92
CA ILE A 49 10.79 -3.06 -8.53
C ILE A 49 9.94 -3.59 -9.70
N ALA A 50 8.63 -3.73 -9.51
CA ALA A 50 7.71 -4.26 -10.52
C ALA A 50 7.66 -3.43 -11.82
N HIS A 51 7.94 -2.12 -11.76
CA HIS A 51 7.90 -1.23 -12.92
C HIS A 51 9.24 -1.08 -13.67
N PHE A 52 10.34 -1.60 -13.13
CA PHE A 52 11.67 -1.54 -13.78
C PHE A 52 12.31 -2.92 -14.01
N PRO A 53 11.58 -3.94 -14.53
CA PRO A 53 12.14 -5.27 -14.69
C PRO A 53 13.38 -5.29 -15.59
N GLU A 54 13.43 -4.45 -16.62
CA GLU A 54 14.55 -4.39 -17.57
C GLU A 54 15.87 -3.90 -16.97
N TYR A 55 15.80 -3.20 -15.83
CA TYR A 55 16.98 -2.75 -15.08
C TYR A 55 17.47 -3.80 -14.09
N LEU A 56 16.72 -4.88 -13.90
CA LEU A 56 16.96 -5.87 -12.85
C LEU A 56 17.38 -7.21 -13.43
N ALA A 57 18.30 -7.87 -12.73
CA ALA A 57 18.58 -9.28 -12.93
C ALA A 57 17.30 -10.10 -12.69
N GLU A 58 17.16 -11.22 -13.39
CA GLU A 58 15.91 -12.00 -13.42
C GLU A 58 15.46 -12.48 -12.04
N ASP A 59 16.41 -12.79 -11.16
CA ASP A 59 16.19 -13.22 -9.77
C ASP A 59 15.74 -12.09 -8.82
N LEU A 60 15.96 -10.82 -9.20
CA LEU A 60 15.53 -9.65 -8.44
C LEU A 60 14.19 -9.09 -8.93
N ARG A 61 13.65 -9.60 -10.05
CA ARG A 61 12.36 -9.17 -10.59
C ARG A 61 11.22 -9.72 -9.75
N ILE A 62 10.18 -8.92 -9.59
CA ILE A 62 8.90 -9.35 -9.00
C ILE A 62 7.76 -8.95 -9.94
N GLY A 63 6.62 -9.64 -9.82
CA GLY A 63 5.41 -9.31 -10.58
C GLY A 63 4.72 -8.03 -10.09
N ASP A 64 3.88 -7.45 -10.96
CA ASP A 64 3.07 -6.28 -10.63
C ASP A 64 1.81 -6.68 -9.84
N SER A 65 1.99 -6.85 -8.53
CA SER A 65 0.91 -7.18 -7.60
C SER A 65 -0.21 -6.13 -7.58
N LEU A 66 0.07 -4.85 -7.88
CA LEU A 66 -0.97 -3.82 -7.90
C LEU A 66 -1.87 -3.98 -9.13
N ALA A 67 -1.29 -4.26 -10.30
CA ALA A 67 -2.05 -4.58 -11.50
C ALA A 67 -2.88 -5.85 -11.31
N GLU A 68 -2.30 -6.93 -10.74
CA GLU A 68 -3.04 -8.16 -10.42
C GLU A 68 -4.23 -7.90 -9.50
N LEU A 69 -4.04 -7.10 -8.44
CA LEU A 69 -5.12 -6.73 -7.52
C LEU A 69 -6.19 -5.86 -8.20
N GLY A 70 -5.81 -4.98 -9.13
CA GLY A 70 -6.75 -4.18 -9.90
C GLY A 70 -7.66 -5.02 -10.80
N GLU A 71 -7.12 -6.06 -11.41
CA GLU A 71 -7.94 -7.01 -12.16
C GLU A 71 -8.81 -7.87 -11.22
N LEU A 72 -8.24 -8.35 -10.11
CA LEU A 72 -9.01 -9.10 -9.11
C LEU A 72 -10.20 -8.28 -8.59
N ALA A 73 -10.01 -6.99 -8.28
CA ALA A 73 -11.05 -6.11 -7.73
C ALA A 73 -12.29 -5.97 -8.64
N LYS A 74 -12.16 -6.29 -9.94
CA LYS A 74 -13.26 -6.28 -10.92
C LYS A 74 -14.01 -7.62 -11.00
N THR A 75 -13.59 -8.62 -10.22
CA THR A 75 -14.17 -9.96 -10.21
C THR A 75 -15.03 -10.19 -8.96
N PRO A 76 -16.09 -11.02 -9.03
CA PRO A 76 -16.88 -11.40 -7.85
C PRO A 76 -16.08 -12.12 -6.76
N GLU A 77 -14.95 -12.73 -7.11
CA GLU A 77 -14.08 -13.47 -6.20
C GLU A 77 -13.20 -12.55 -5.33
N ALA A 78 -13.20 -11.24 -5.57
CA ALA A 78 -12.40 -10.28 -4.83
C ALA A 78 -12.74 -10.25 -3.32
N ASN A 79 -11.77 -10.61 -2.49
CA ASN A 79 -11.84 -10.45 -1.04
C ASN A 79 -10.48 -9.92 -0.54
N ILE A 80 -10.36 -8.59 -0.46
CA ILE A 80 -9.08 -7.90 -0.27
C ILE A 80 -9.09 -7.15 1.07
N ILE A 81 -8.16 -7.49 1.96
CA ILE A 81 -7.85 -6.73 3.18
C ILE A 81 -6.73 -5.75 2.86
N LYS A 82 -7.12 -4.47 2.72
CA LYS A 82 -6.21 -3.36 2.40
C LYS A 82 -5.75 -2.61 3.66
N LEU A 83 -4.46 -2.71 3.98
CA LEU A 83 -3.83 -1.96 5.08
C LEU A 83 -3.37 -0.58 4.59
N PRO A 84 -3.11 0.41 5.47
CA PRO A 84 -2.52 1.69 5.07
C PRO A 84 -1.16 1.50 4.35
N ASN A 85 -0.89 2.31 3.33
CA ASN A 85 0.35 2.28 2.54
C ASN A 85 0.82 3.72 2.23
N ILE A 86 2.08 3.86 1.80
CA ILE A 86 2.65 5.15 1.42
C ILE A 86 2.06 5.63 0.08
N SER A 87 1.51 6.85 0.10
CA SER A 87 1.33 7.67 -1.11
C SER A 87 2.58 8.53 -1.29
N ALA A 88 3.53 8.07 -2.10
CA ALA A 88 4.91 8.57 -2.05
C ALA A 88 5.04 10.02 -2.50
N SER A 89 5.68 10.83 -1.67
CA SER A 89 6.29 12.10 -2.10
C SER A 89 7.60 11.84 -2.86
N ILE A 90 8.11 12.87 -3.55
CA ILE A 90 9.40 12.77 -4.26
C ILE A 90 10.55 12.39 -3.32
N PRO A 91 10.72 13.01 -2.13
CA PRO A 91 11.79 12.61 -1.21
C PRO A 91 11.68 11.15 -0.74
N GLN A 92 10.46 10.66 -0.49
CA GLN A 92 10.26 9.26 -0.11
C GLN A 92 10.58 8.30 -1.26
N LEU A 93 10.24 8.68 -2.50
CA LEU A 93 10.60 7.90 -3.68
C LEU A 93 12.12 7.81 -3.82
N GLN A 94 12.83 8.96 -3.76
CA GLN A 94 14.29 9.00 -3.86
C GLN A 94 14.96 8.17 -2.77
N ALA A 95 14.50 8.29 -1.51
CA ALA A 95 15.01 7.46 -0.42
C ALA A 95 14.81 5.96 -0.65
N ALA A 96 13.64 5.55 -1.17
CA ALA A 96 13.39 4.15 -1.49
C ALA A 96 14.27 3.65 -2.65
N ILE A 97 14.50 4.48 -3.68
CA ILE A 97 15.42 4.16 -4.78
C ILE A 97 16.84 3.98 -4.25
N GLU A 98 17.33 4.90 -3.42
CA GLU A 98 18.66 4.82 -2.81
C GLU A 98 18.82 3.55 -1.95
N GLU A 99 17.83 3.22 -1.12
CA GLU A 99 17.85 2.01 -0.30
C GLU A 99 17.88 0.73 -1.16
N LEU A 100 17.09 0.68 -2.22
CA LEU A 100 17.07 -0.45 -3.16
C LEU A 100 18.39 -0.57 -3.93
N LYS A 101 18.97 0.55 -4.38
CA LYS A 101 20.29 0.56 -5.03
C LYS A 101 21.37 0.05 -4.08
N ALA A 102 21.34 0.45 -2.81
CA ALA A 102 22.26 -0.06 -1.79
C ALA A 102 22.12 -1.58 -1.56
N LYS A 103 20.94 -2.15 -1.85
CA LYS A 103 20.65 -3.60 -1.79
C LYS A 103 20.94 -4.34 -3.11
N GLY A 104 21.48 -3.67 -4.13
CA GLY A 104 21.90 -4.30 -5.39
C GLY A 104 20.88 -4.23 -6.53
N TYR A 105 19.76 -3.54 -6.36
CA TYR A 105 18.81 -3.29 -7.45
C TYR A 105 19.35 -2.18 -8.34
N ALA A 106 19.72 -2.49 -9.59
CA ALA A 106 20.33 -1.54 -10.54
C ALA A 106 19.31 -0.56 -11.16
N LEU A 107 18.45 0.03 -10.31
CA LEU A 107 17.40 0.97 -10.70
C LEU A 107 17.98 2.31 -11.15
N PRO A 108 17.33 2.97 -12.13
CA PRO A 108 17.71 4.31 -12.54
C PRO A 108 17.32 5.33 -11.45
N ASP A 109 18.10 6.41 -11.32
CA ASP A 109 17.74 7.53 -10.44
C ASP A 109 16.49 8.25 -10.95
N TYR A 110 15.77 8.95 -10.06
CA TYR A 110 14.63 9.77 -10.44
C TYR A 110 15.11 11.09 -11.09
N PRO A 111 14.84 11.35 -12.38
CA PRO A 111 15.30 12.57 -13.03
C PRO A 111 14.28 13.70 -12.79
N GLU A 112 14.56 14.58 -11.83
CA GLU A 112 13.68 15.71 -11.51
C GLU A 112 13.47 16.63 -12.72
N SER A 113 14.52 16.87 -13.49
CA SER A 113 14.52 17.73 -14.69
C SER A 113 15.06 16.97 -15.90
N PRO A 114 14.27 16.07 -16.52
CA PRO A 114 14.73 15.22 -17.60
C PRO A 114 15.16 16.05 -18.82
N LYS A 115 16.23 15.61 -19.49
CA LYS A 115 16.85 16.25 -20.66
C LYS A 115 16.94 15.30 -21.86
N THR A 116 16.70 14.01 -21.66
CA THR A 116 16.75 13.00 -22.71
C THR A 116 15.44 12.22 -22.79
N PRO A 117 15.11 11.62 -23.95
CA PRO A 117 13.94 10.75 -24.07
C PRO A 117 13.95 9.57 -23.08
N GLU A 118 15.14 9.07 -22.72
CA GLU A 118 15.30 8.02 -21.73
C GLU A 118 14.94 8.50 -20.32
N GLU A 119 15.44 9.67 -19.92
CA GLU A 119 15.08 10.28 -18.62
C GLU A 119 13.58 10.62 -18.53
N GLU A 120 12.98 11.07 -19.63
CA GLU A 120 11.53 11.28 -19.70
C GLU A 120 10.74 9.98 -19.51
N ALA A 121 11.19 8.88 -20.12
CA ALA A 121 10.59 7.57 -19.95
C ALA A 121 10.74 7.04 -18.51
N ILE A 122 11.92 7.20 -17.89
CA ILE A 122 12.16 6.84 -16.50
C ILE A 122 11.25 7.64 -15.56
N LYS A 123 11.17 8.96 -15.76
CA LYS A 123 10.29 9.83 -14.97
C LYS A 123 8.83 9.43 -15.09
N ALA A 124 8.37 9.13 -16.31
CA ALA A 124 7.01 8.69 -16.59
C ALA A 124 6.70 7.34 -15.91
N THR A 125 7.66 6.41 -15.86
CA THR A 125 7.51 5.14 -15.15
C THR A 125 7.40 5.37 -13.64
N TYR A 126 8.28 6.18 -13.04
CA TYR A 126 8.18 6.54 -11.61
C TYR A 126 6.90 7.31 -11.27
N ALA A 127 6.35 8.08 -12.22
CA ALA A 127 5.08 8.79 -12.02
C ALA A 127 3.89 7.83 -11.75
N LYS A 128 3.97 6.57 -12.20
CA LYS A 128 2.96 5.53 -11.89
C LYS A 128 3.00 5.10 -10.42
N VAL A 129 4.12 5.32 -9.74
CA VAL A 129 4.36 4.92 -8.34
C VAL A 129 4.11 6.07 -7.36
N LEU A 130 4.28 7.30 -7.83
CA LEU A 130 4.14 8.53 -7.04
C LEU A 130 2.71 8.79 -6.59
N GLY A 131 2.59 9.45 -5.44
CA GLY A 131 1.31 9.87 -4.89
C GLY A 131 0.37 8.71 -4.59
N SER A 132 -0.94 8.97 -4.72
CA SER A 132 -1.97 7.97 -4.42
C SER A 132 -2.17 7.00 -5.59
N ALA A 133 -1.16 6.17 -5.88
CA ALA A 133 -1.19 5.19 -6.96
C ALA A 133 -2.11 3.98 -6.68
N VAL A 134 -2.21 3.54 -5.41
CA VAL A 134 -2.91 2.30 -5.06
C VAL A 134 -4.43 2.45 -4.99
N ASN A 135 -4.93 3.49 -4.32
CA ASN A 135 -6.38 3.64 -4.10
C ASN A 135 -7.21 3.72 -5.39
N PRO A 136 -6.79 4.45 -6.45
CA PRO A 136 -7.53 4.50 -7.71
C PRO A 136 -7.67 3.14 -8.39
N VAL A 137 -6.75 2.21 -8.14
CA VAL A 137 -6.78 0.86 -8.73
C VAL A 137 -7.70 -0.07 -7.94
N LEU A 138 -7.74 0.06 -6.60
CA LEU A 138 -8.47 -0.90 -5.75
C LEU A 138 -9.91 -0.47 -5.43
N ARG A 139 -10.27 0.80 -5.61
CA ARG A 139 -11.59 1.34 -5.23
C ARG A 139 -12.59 1.26 -6.36
N GLU A 140 -12.87 0.05 -6.83
CA GLU A 140 -13.91 -0.27 -7.82
C GLU A 140 -15.32 -0.29 -7.17
N GLY A 141 -15.61 0.71 -6.33
CA GLY A 141 -16.86 0.79 -5.57
C GLY A 141 -16.94 2.03 -4.68
N ASN A 142 -18.09 2.20 -4.02
CA ASN A 142 -18.35 3.30 -3.10
C ASN A 142 -17.85 2.98 -1.67
N SER A 143 -17.83 3.99 -0.80
CA SER A 143 -17.34 3.86 0.58
C SER A 143 -18.47 3.72 1.60
N ASP A 144 -18.51 2.61 2.34
CA ASP A 144 -19.20 2.53 3.65
C ASP A 144 -18.17 2.74 4.76
N ARG A 145 -18.18 3.92 5.41
CA ARG A 145 -17.24 4.26 6.48
C ARG A 145 -17.98 4.73 7.73
N ARG A 146 -17.82 3.99 8.83
CA ARG A 146 -18.45 4.27 10.12
C ARG A 146 -17.58 3.79 11.28
N ALA A 147 -17.68 4.45 12.42
CA ALA A 147 -17.07 3.97 13.66
C ALA A 147 -17.80 2.70 14.14
N PRO A 148 -17.11 1.59 14.45
CA PRO A 148 -17.73 0.40 15.01
C PRO A 148 -18.42 0.68 16.36
N ALA A 149 -19.51 -0.03 16.66
CA ALA A 149 -20.27 0.17 17.90
C ALA A 149 -19.45 -0.11 19.16
N SER A 150 -18.61 -1.16 19.13
CA SER A 150 -17.66 -1.49 20.21
C SER A 150 -16.67 -0.35 20.48
N VAL A 151 -16.09 0.23 19.41
CA VAL A 151 -15.17 1.38 19.50
C VAL A 151 -15.90 2.61 20.04
N LYS A 152 -17.13 2.89 19.57
CA LYS A 152 -17.91 4.03 20.08
C LYS A 152 -18.24 3.88 21.56
N GLN A 153 -18.59 2.68 22.00
CA GLN A 153 -18.87 2.41 23.40
C GLN A 153 -17.60 2.56 24.26
N TYR A 154 -16.47 2.02 23.79
CA TYR A 154 -15.18 2.19 24.46
C TYR A 154 -14.82 3.66 24.64
N ALA A 155 -14.99 4.49 23.60
CA ALA A 155 -14.71 5.92 23.66
C ALA A 155 -15.63 6.70 24.62
N ARG A 156 -16.86 6.22 24.87
CA ARG A 156 -17.74 6.81 25.90
C ARG A 156 -17.25 6.48 27.31
N THR A 157 -16.79 5.25 27.53
CA THR A 157 -16.27 4.80 28.83
C THR A 157 -14.88 5.36 29.11
N ASN A 158 -14.08 5.58 28.07
CA ASN A 158 -12.71 6.06 28.13
C ASN A 158 -12.57 7.33 27.26
N PRO A 159 -13.10 8.48 27.72
CA PRO A 159 -13.04 9.71 26.95
C PRO A 159 -11.58 10.13 26.73
N HIS A 160 -11.22 10.40 25.48
CA HIS A 160 -9.94 10.97 25.13
C HIS A 160 -9.92 12.48 25.44
N SER A 161 -8.72 13.05 25.56
CA SER A 161 -8.55 14.48 25.81
C SER A 161 -9.13 15.30 24.66
N MET A 162 -9.98 16.27 24.99
CA MET A 162 -10.53 17.25 24.06
C MET A 162 -10.09 18.65 24.52
N GLY A 163 -9.38 19.38 23.65
CA GLY A 163 -8.97 20.75 23.95
C GLY A 163 -10.17 21.68 24.09
N ALA A 164 -10.13 22.58 25.07
CA ALA A 164 -11.19 23.58 25.26
C ALA A 164 -11.17 24.57 24.09
N TRP A 165 -12.36 24.89 23.55
CA TRP A 165 -12.51 25.91 22.53
C TRP A 165 -12.81 27.26 23.17
N ALA A 166 -11.95 28.24 22.90
CA ALA A 166 -12.11 29.61 23.39
C ALA A 166 -13.02 30.42 22.45
N THR A 167 -13.92 31.22 23.04
CA THR A 167 -14.88 32.05 22.29
C THR A 167 -14.21 33.18 21.50
N ASP A 168 -12.97 33.52 21.84
CA ASP A 168 -12.12 34.53 21.19
C ASP A 168 -11.04 33.92 20.28
N SER A 169 -11.17 32.63 19.92
CA SER A 169 -10.28 31.97 18.95
C SER A 169 -10.25 32.72 17.61
N LYS A 170 -9.04 33.02 17.13
CA LYS A 170 -8.81 33.67 15.82
C LYS A 170 -8.64 32.67 14.67
N SER A 171 -8.78 31.38 14.94
CA SER A 171 -8.64 30.34 13.93
C SER A 171 -9.75 30.47 12.88
N HIS A 172 -9.39 30.41 11.61
CA HIS A 172 -10.30 30.42 10.45
C HIS A 172 -9.79 29.43 9.38
N VAL A 173 -10.67 29.09 8.43
CA VAL A 173 -10.34 28.25 7.26
C VAL A 173 -9.87 29.11 6.11
#